data_AF-A0A9W8R2R9-F1
#
_entry.id   AF-A0A9W8R2R9-F1
#
_cell.length_a   1.000
_cell.length_b   1.000
_cell.length_c   1.000
_cell.angle_alpha   90.00
_cell.angle_beta   90.00
_cell.angle_gamma   90.00
#
_symmetry.space_group_name_H-M   'P 1'
#
loop_
_entity.id
_entity.type
_entity.pdbx_description
1 polymer ?
#
loop_
_entity_poly.entity_id
_entity_poly.type
_entity_poly.pdbx_seq_one_letter_code
_entity_poly.pdbx_strand_id
1 'polypeptide(L)'
;MTSRRFYVETSPEGRPQFVTVKRSRSYHHHRHSCDYYKVSREEWKTLVKQNQQLEEANQDFAAQNETLRARLHNAEAETHRLCHVVIPQLRDQVEHLAAENECLRRSIDNSCDSTSRSHREMDNLRAKVCRLEKENKTLKDENGDLRYRVCQLSKQIDHNLSRRVADLTKQIEYWTNQSGFWKKTYEELRERHIGLITVVESKTEKIEVYEDILKRRRVC
;
A
#
# COMPACT_ATOMS: atom_id res chain seq x y z
N MET A 1 -64.21 40.74 71.43
CA MET A 1 -63.35 39.53 71.41
C MET A 1 -62.20 39.79 70.45
N THR A 2 -60.95 39.72 70.93
CA THR A 2 -59.73 40.15 70.23
C THR A 2 -59.30 39.14 69.16
N SER A 3 -59.07 39.63 67.93
CA SER A 3 -58.57 38.85 66.79
C SER A 3 -57.13 38.37 67.04
N ARG A 4 -56.89 37.06 67.09
CA ARG A 4 -55.56 36.45 67.25
C ARG A 4 -54.88 36.36 65.89
N ARG A 5 -53.79 37.11 65.69
CA ARG A 5 -52.89 36.98 64.53
C ARG A 5 -51.89 35.84 64.76
N PHE A 6 -51.75 34.96 63.77
CA PHE A 6 -50.76 33.87 63.73
C PHE A 6 -49.64 34.23 62.75
N TYR A 7 -48.40 33.84 63.06
CA TYR A 7 -47.21 34.05 62.22
C TYR A 7 -46.54 32.70 61.92
N VAL A 8 -45.94 32.58 60.74
CA VAL A 8 -45.28 31.35 60.26
C VAL A 8 -43.81 31.66 60.02
N GLU A 9 -42.92 30.89 60.64
CA GLU A 9 -41.47 30.93 60.39
C GLU A 9 -41.00 29.55 59.92
N THR A 10 -39.84 29.52 59.24
CA THR A 10 -39.27 28.29 58.70
C THR A 10 -38.17 27.80 59.63
N SER A 11 -38.25 26.53 60.07
CA SER A 11 -37.22 25.95 60.96
C SER A 11 -35.88 25.81 60.24
N PRO A 12 -34.76 25.57 60.95
CA PRO A 12 -33.44 25.34 60.36
C PRO A 12 -33.38 24.17 59.37
N GLU A 13 -34.40 23.29 59.36
CA GLU A 13 -34.56 22.16 58.44
C GLU A 13 -35.54 22.46 57.28
N GLY A 14 -35.97 23.72 57.11
CA GLY A 14 -36.79 24.15 55.98
C GLY A 14 -38.30 23.91 56.12
N ARG A 15 -38.79 23.47 57.28
CA ARG A 15 -40.23 23.19 57.50
C ARG A 15 -40.97 24.39 58.10
N PRO A 16 -42.16 24.75 57.60
CA PRO A 16 -42.95 25.86 58.15
C PRO A 16 -43.57 25.47 59.49
N GLN A 17 -43.34 26.28 60.53
CA GLN A 17 -43.89 26.09 61.86
C GLN A 17 -44.67 27.35 62.30
N PHE A 18 -45.85 27.14 62.87
CA PHE A 18 -46.68 28.22 63.42
C PHE A 18 -46.14 28.65 64.78
N VAL A 19 -45.76 29.92 64.89
CA VAL A 19 -45.23 30.48 66.14
C VAL A 19 -46.20 31.52 66.68
N THR A 20 -46.64 31.31 67.91
CA THR A 20 -47.41 32.32 68.65
C THR A 20 -46.43 33.26 69.32
N VAL A 21 -46.16 34.42 68.69
CA VAL A 21 -45.37 35.48 69.30
C VAL A 21 -46.13 35.99 70.53
N LYS A 22 -45.77 35.48 71.71
CA LYS A 22 -46.20 36.05 72.98
C LYS A 22 -45.59 37.44 73.07
N ARG A 23 -46.36 38.46 72.66
CA ARG A 23 -46.02 39.84 72.99
C ARG A 23 -45.88 39.92 74.50
N SER A 24 -44.67 40.23 74.95
CA SER A 24 -44.34 40.46 76.34
C SER A 24 -45.38 41.40 76.95
N ARG A 25 -45.99 40.97 78.06
CA ARG A 25 -46.87 41.80 78.87
C ARG A 25 -46.12 43.09 79.21
N SER A 26 -46.65 44.23 78.79
CA SER A 26 -46.17 45.54 79.19
C SER A 26 -46.40 45.70 80.68
N TYR A 27 -45.34 45.55 81.48
CA TYR A 27 -45.36 45.90 82.89
C TYR A 27 -45.37 47.43 83.02
N HIS A 28 -46.39 47.94 83.69
CA HIS A 28 -46.51 49.34 84.05
C HIS A 28 -45.36 49.78 84.96
N HIS A 29 -44.72 50.87 84.55
CA HIS A 29 -44.06 51.88 85.38
C HIS A 29 -43.53 51.43 86.75
N HIS A 30 -42.33 50.88 86.76
CA HIS A 30 -41.42 51.18 87.86
C HIS A 30 -40.55 52.36 87.45
N ARG A 31 -40.75 53.48 88.16
CA ARG A 31 -39.77 54.55 88.33
C ARG A 31 -38.38 53.91 88.36
N HIS A 32 -37.55 54.20 87.36
CA HIS A 32 -36.11 54.03 87.56
C HIS A 32 -35.75 54.96 88.72
N SER A 33 -35.59 54.38 89.91
CA SER A 33 -34.64 54.91 90.86
C SER A 33 -33.35 55.02 90.06
N CYS A 34 -32.96 56.26 89.76
CA CYS A 34 -31.60 56.50 89.30
C CYS A 34 -30.74 56.20 90.52
N ASP A 35 -30.40 54.92 90.70
CA ASP A 35 -29.43 54.46 91.68
C ASP A 35 -28.09 55.05 91.23
N TYR A 36 -27.83 56.28 91.66
CA TYR A 36 -26.54 56.92 91.52
C TYR A 36 -25.55 56.10 92.33
N TYR A 37 -24.83 55.21 91.65
CA TYR A 37 -23.66 54.54 92.19
C TYR A 37 -22.63 55.62 92.53
N LYS A 38 -22.37 55.85 93.82
CA LYS A 38 -21.31 56.77 94.27
C LYS A 38 -19.98 56.04 94.16
N VAL A 39 -19.33 56.24 93.02
CA VAL A 39 -18.01 55.70 92.72
C VAL A 39 -16.96 56.70 93.23
N SER A 40 -15.94 56.23 93.95
CA SER A 40 -14.80 57.08 94.32
C SER A 40 -14.07 57.55 93.05
N ARG A 41 -13.34 58.67 93.14
CA ARG A 41 -12.64 59.24 91.96
C ARG A 41 -11.62 58.26 91.38
N GLU A 42 -11.08 57.38 92.22
CA GLU A 42 -10.08 56.37 91.91
C GLU A 42 -10.72 55.13 91.24
N GLU A 43 -11.88 54.68 91.72
CA GLU A 43 -12.68 53.64 91.07
C GLU A 43 -13.21 54.11 89.71
N TRP A 44 -13.60 55.38 89.59
CA TRP A 44 -14.01 55.99 88.31
C TRP A 44 -12.86 56.02 87.31
N LYS A 45 -11.66 56.43 87.73
CA LYS A 45 -10.44 56.37 86.88
C LYS A 45 -10.13 54.94 86.43
N THR A 46 -10.33 53.96 87.30
CA THR A 46 -10.11 52.54 86.99
C THR A 46 -11.12 52.02 85.97
N LEU A 47 -12.40 52.36 86.15
CA LEU A 47 -13.46 52.03 85.18
C LEU A 47 -13.23 52.70 83.82
N VAL A 48 -12.80 53.96 83.79
CA VAL A 48 -12.47 54.65 82.52
C VAL A 48 -11.31 53.94 81.81
N LYS A 49 -10.25 53.55 82.54
CA LYS A 49 -9.13 52.81 81.96
C LYS A 49 -9.54 51.44 81.43
N GLN A 50 -10.40 50.71 82.17
CA GLN A 50 -10.95 49.44 81.71
C GLN A 50 -11.83 49.61 80.49
N ASN A 51 -12.68 50.65 80.45
CA ASN A 51 -13.51 50.93 79.30
C ASN A 51 -12.66 51.28 78.07
N GLN A 52 -11.60 52.06 78.25
CA GLN A 52 -10.64 52.36 77.18
C GLN A 52 -9.93 51.09 76.67
N GLN A 53 -9.50 50.19 77.56
CA GLN A 53 -8.91 48.90 77.19
C GLN A 53 -9.90 47.99 76.44
N LEU A 54 -11.17 47.99 76.85
CA LEU A 54 -12.23 47.26 76.15
C LEU A 54 -12.54 47.85 74.78
N GLU A 55 -12.52 49.18 74.66
CA GLU A 55 -12.66 49.88 73.38
C GLU A 55 -11.50 49.57 72.44
N GLU A 56 -10.26 49.60 72.93
CA GLU A 56 -9.06 49.20 72.18
C GLU A 56 -9.16 47.74 71.72
N ALA A 57 -9.50 46.81 72.62
CA ALA A 57 -9.67 45.40 72.26
C ALA A 57 -10.81 45.17 71.25
N ASN A 58 -11.93 45.89 71.38
CA ASN A 58 -13.02 45.82 70.41
C ASN A 58 -12.62 46.37 69.04
N GLN A 59 -11.80 47.43 68.99
CA GLN A 59 -11.24 47.95 67.74
C GLN A 59 -10.31 46.91 67.09
N ASP A 60 -9.44 46.26 67.88
CA ASP A 60 -8.56 45.20 67.38
C ASP A 60 -9.35 44.00 66.86
N PHE A 61 -10.40 43.56 67.56
CA PHE A 61 -11.27 42.48 67.09
C PHE A 61 -12.09 42.88 65.85
N ALA A 62 -12.48 44.15 65.72
CA ALA A 62 -13.13 44.64 64.51
C ALA A 62 -12.18 44.59 63.31
N ALA A 63 -10.94 45.06 63.47
CA ALA A 63 -9.90 45.02 62.43
C ALA A 63 -9.54 43.57 62.04
N GLN A 64 -9.46 42.65 63.00
CA GLN A 64 -9.28 41.23 62.73
C GLN A 64 -10.46 40.63 61.96
N ASN A 65 -11.70 40.96 62.34
CA ASN A 65 -12.89 40.51 61.61
C ASN A 65 -12.93 41.04 60.18
N GLU A 66 -12.57 42.30 59.94
CA GLU A 66 -12.45 42.85 58.59
C GLU A 66 -11.39 42.11 57.77
N THR A 67 -10.23 41.85 58.38
CA THR A 67 -9.15 41.08 57.75
C THR A 67 -9.60 39.65 57.39
N LEU A 68 -10.30 38.97 58.30
CA LEU A 68 -10.82 37.63 58.06
C LEU A 68 -11.89 37.61 56.97
N ARG A 69 -12.80 38.59 56.95
CA ARG A 69 -13.79 38.74 55.88
C ARG A 69 -13.13 38.96 54.52
N ALA A 70 -12.11 39.81 54.46
CA ALA A 70 -11.35 40.04 53.23
C ALA A 70 -10.64 38.76 52.75
N ARG A 71 -10.03 37.99 53.67
CA ARG A 71 -9.41 36.69 53.34
C ARG A 71 -10.42 35.66 52.86
N LEU A 72 -11.58 35.58 53.51
CA LEU A 72 -12.67 34.69 53.09
C LEU A 72 -13.14 35.04 51.67
N HIS A 73 -13.38 36.33 51.41
CA HIS A 73 -13.80 36.79 50.08
C HIS A 73 -12.78 36.44 48.99
N ASN A 74 -11.48 36.62 49.28
CA ASN A 74 -10.41 36.24 48.35
C ASN A 74 -10.35 34.72 48.12
N ALA A 75 -10.54 33.92 49.17
CA ALA A 75 -10.57 32.47 49.06
C ALA A 75 -11.78 31.96 48.26
N GLU A 76 -12.95 32.58 48.44
CA GLU A 76 -14.16 32.30 47.65
C GLU A 76 -13.94 32.65 46.18
N ALA A 77 -13.36 33.82 45.88
CA ALA A 77 -13.05 34.25 44.52
C ALA A 77 -12.06 33.28 43.83
N GLU A 78 -11.01 32.85 44.54
CA GLU A 78 -10.05 31.88 43.98
C GLU A 78 -10.69 30.49 43.80
N THR A 79 -11.54 30.06 44.72
CA THR A 79 -12.31 28.81 44.58
C THR A 79 -13.19 28.87 43.33
N HIS A 80 -13.91 29.97 43.11
CA HIS A 80 -14.71 30.16 41.91
C HIS A 80 -13.85 30.14 40.64
N ARG A 81 -12.69 30.80 40.63
CA ARG A 81 -11.76 30.78 39.49
C ARG A 81 -11.28 29.36 39.18
N LEU A 82 -10.86 28.61 40.19
CA LEU A 82 -10.37 27.25 40.00
C LEU A 82 -11.49 26.32 39.51
N CYS A 83 -12.65 26.35 40.17
CA CYS A 83 -13.77 25.45 39.87
C CYS A 83 -14.45 25.75 38.53
N HIS A 84 -14.58 27.02 38.14
CA HIS A 84 -15.37 27.39 36.97
C HIS A 84 -14.54 27.77 35.75
N VAL A 85 -13.25 28.07 35.92
CA VAL A 85 -12.38 28.44 34.78
C VAL A 85 -11.30 27.40 34.57
N VAL A 86 -10.46 27.17 35.57
CA VAL A 86 -9.24 26.36 35.40
C VAL A 86 -9.57 24.88 35.22
N ILE A 87 -10.40 24.31 36.09
CA ILE A 87 -10.76 22.89 36.02
C ILE A 87 -11.48 22.54 34.70
N PRO A 88 -12.50 23.30 34.25
CA PRO A 88 -13.15 23.05 32.96
C PRO A 88 -12.18 23.15 31.77
N GLN A 89 -11.32 24.19 31.73
CA GLN A 89 -10.34 24.34 30.65
C GLN A 89 -9.36 23.16 30.59
N LEU A 90 -8.86 22.71 31.74
CA LEU A 90 -7.98 21.54 31.79
C LEU A 90 -8.71 20.27 31.36
N ARG A 91 -9.98 20.12 31.74
CA ARG A 91 -10.80 18.99 31.32
C ARG A 91 -11.00 18.98 29.80
N ASP A 92 -11.33 20.12 29.21
CA ASP A 92 -11.50 20.24 27.75
C ASP A 92 -10.19 19.93 27.02
N GLN A 93 -9.04 20.37 27.55
CA GLN A 93 -7.72 20.03 27.00
C GLN A 93 -7.43 18.54 27.10
N VAL A 94 -7.75 17.89 28.21
CA VAL A 94 -7.58 16.44 28.38
C VAL A 94 -8.47 15.68 27.39
N GLU A 95 -9.73 16.10 27.22
CA GLU A 95 -10.67 15.49 26.27
C GLU A 95 -10.16 15.66 24.82
N HIS A 96 -9.63 16.84 24.48
CA HIS A 96 -9.05 17.10 23.16
C HIS A 96 -7.82 16.22 22.88
N LEU A 97 -6.86 16.18 23.82
CA LEU A 97 -5.67 15.35 23.71
C LEU A 97 -6.01 13.85 23.68
N ALA A 98 -7.05 13.42 24.40
CA ALA A 98 -7.53 12.04 24.34
C ALA A 98 -8.09 11.71 22.95
N ALA A 99 -8.86 12.61 22.36
CA ALA A 99 -9.38 12.44 21.00
C ALA A 99 -8.25 12.42 19.95
N GLU A 100 -7.26 13.29 20.08
CA GLU A 100 -6.08 13.31 19.19
C GLU A 100 -5.28 12.00 19.31
N ASN A 101 -5.00 11.53 20.52
CA ASN A 101 -4.32 10.26 20.75
C ASN A 101 -5.06 9.09 20.11
N GLU A 102 -6.38 9.06 20.22
CA GLU A 102 -7.22 8.02 19.62
C GLU A 102 -7.19 8.09 18.08
N CYS A 103 -7.23 9.29 17.50
CA CYS A 103 -7.05 9.47 16.05
C CYS A 103 -5.66 9.01 15.58
N LEU A 104 -4.60 9.33 16.32
CA LEU A 104 -3.23 8.89 16.02
C LEU A 104 -3.10 7.37 16.09
N ARG A 105 -3.69 6.72 17.11
CA ARG A 105 -3.74 5.25 17.22
C ARG A 105 -4.39 4.61 16.00
N ARG A 106 -5.56 5.10 15.58
CA ARG A 106 -6.24 4.60 14.36
C ARG A 106 -5.41 4.82 13.11
N SER A 107 -4.71 5.95 13.01
CA SER A 107 -3.81 6.24 11.89
C SER A 107 -2.66 5.23 11.82
N ILE A 108 -2.05 4.91 12.98
CA ILE A 108 -1.00 3.90 13.10
C ILE A 108 -1.54 2.53 12.69
N ASP A 109 -2.69 2.11 13.20
CA ASP A 109 -3.30 0.81 12.85
C ASP A 109 -3.57 0.70 11.35
N ASN A 110 -4.16 1.74 10.74
CA ASN A 110 -4.41 1.80 9.31
C ASN A 110 -3.11 1.74 8.48
N SER A 111 -2.05 2.42 8.94
CA SER A 111 -0.74 2.38 8.29
C SER A 111 -0.12 0.99 8.37
N CYS A 112 -0.22 0.32 9.52
CA CYS A 112 0.26 -1.04 9.74
C CYS A 112 -0.45 -2.05 8.82
N ASP A 113 -1.77 -1.93 8.69
CA ASP A 113 -2.58 -2.73 7.77
C ASP A 113 -2.16 -2.51 6.31
N SER A 114 -1.95 -1.26 5.91
CA SER A 114 -1.50 -0.91 4.57
C SER A 114 -0.11 -1.50 4.27
N THR A 115 0.84 -1.35 5.19
CA THR A 115 2.18 -1.93 5.10
C THR A 115 2.12 -3.46 5.01
N SER A 116 1.26 -4.11 5.80
CA SER A 116 1.06 -5.55 5.76
C SER A 116 0.52 -6.04 4.41
N ARG A 117 -0.44 -5.32 3.82
CA ARG A 117 -0.95 -5.63 2.47
C ARG A 117 0.15 -5.45 1.42
N SER A 118 0.90 -4.35 1.48
CA SER A 118 2.02 -4.10 0.57
C SER A 118 3.10 -5.19 0.66
N HIS A 119 3.44 -5.66 1.87
CA HIS A 119 4.36 -6.79 2.03
C HIS A 119 3.86 -8.06 1.37
N ARG A 120 2.58 -8.42 1.54
CA ARG A 120 1.98 -9.59 0.88
C ARG A 120 2.00 -9.45 -0.65
N GLU A 121 1.72 -8.26 -1.17
CA GLU A 121 1.80 -7.99 -2.61
C GLU A 121 3.23 -8.12 -3.14
N MET A 122 4.23 -7.60 -2.41
CA MET A 122 5.63 -7.79 -2.78
C MET A 122 6.02 -9.27 -2.81
N ASP A 123 5.61 -10.07 -1.83
CA ASP A 123 5.93 -11.50 -1.81
C ASP A 123 5.27 -12.26 -2.96
N ASN A 124 4.01 -11.90 -3.29
CA ASN A 124 3.32 -12.44 -4.45
C ASN A 124 4.03 -12.10 -5.76
N LEU A 125 4.51 -10.86 -5.90
CA LEU A 125 5.29 -10.42 -7.06
C LEU A 125 6.63 -11.15 -7.15
N ARG A 126 7.36 -11.29 -6.04
CA ARG A 126 8.61 -12.09 -6.00
C ARG A 126 8.36 -13.53 -6.42
N ALA A 127 7.30 -14.16 -5.93
CA ALA A 127 6.93 -15.52 -6.32
C ALA A 127 6.60 -15.61 -7.82
N LYS A 128 5.91 -14.61 -8.38
CA LYS A 128 5.63 -14.54 -9.82
C LYS A 128 6.90 -14.38 -10.65
N VAL A 129 7.81 -13.51 -10.25
CA VAL A 129 9.12 -13.34 -10.91
C VAL A 129 9.89 -14.66 -10.91
N CYS A 130 9.99 -15.35 -9.76
CA CYS A 130 10.68 -16.64 -9.67
C CYS A 130 10.07 -17.70 -10.61
N ARG A 131 8.74 -17.74 -10.76
CA ARG A 131 8.09 -18.66 -11.73
C ARG A 131 8.44 -18.31 -13.16
N LEU A 132 8.37 -17.02 -13.53
CA LEU A 132 8.69 -16.55 -14.87
C LEU A 132 10.17 -16.78 -15.23
N GLU A 133 11.08 -16.63 -14.28
CA GLU A 133 12.50 -16.92 -14.47
C GLU A 133 12.74 -18.41 -14.77
N LYS A 134 12.05 -19.30 -14.05
CA LYS A 134 12.11 -20.75 -14.31
C LYS A 134 11.57 -21.09 -15.69
N GLU A 135 10.41 -20.55 -16.07
CA GLU A 135 9.81 -20.75 -17.38
C GLU A 135 10.70 -20.21 -18.52
N ASN A 136 11.32 -19.04 -18.32
CA ASN A 136 12.26 -18.48 -19.29
C ASN A 136 13.49 -19.38 -19.45
N LYS A 137 13.98 -19.96 -18.36
CA LYS A 137 15.08 -20.94 -18.42
C LYS A 137 14.67 -22.18 -19.20
N THR A 138 13.52 -22.79 -18.92
CA THR A 138 13.06 -23.97 -19.66
C THR A 138 12.87 -23.69 -21.14
N LEU A 139 12.28 -22.55 -21.51
CA LEU A 139 12.12 -22.14 -22.90
C LEU A 139 13.44 -21.87 -23.61
N LYS A 140 14.46 -21.37 -22.90
CA LYS A 140 15.81 -21.20 -23.45
C LYS A 140 16.47 -22.55 -23.72
N ASP A 141 16.35 -23.49 -22.79
CA ASP A 141 16.89 -24.84 -22.92
C ASP A 141 16.23 -25.57 -24.11
N GLU A 142 14.89 -25.52 -24.21
CA GLU A 142 14.12 -26.08 -25.34
C GLU A 142 14.50 -25.45 -26.68
N ASN A 143 14.68 -24.13 -26.73
CA ASN A 143 15.17 -23.45 -27.95
C ASN A 143 16.59 -23.88 -28.32
N GLY A 144 17.45 -24.12 -27.34
CA GLY A 144 18.79 -24.67 -27.53
C GLY A 144 18.74 -26.05 -28.19
N ASP A 145 17.91 -26.95 -27.65
CA ASP A 145 17.70 -28.29 -28.18
C ASP A 145 17.13 -28.28 -29.61
N LEU A 146 16.15 -27.41 -29.87
CA LEU A 146 15.57 -27.25 -31.20
C LEU A 146 16.61 -26.74 -32.21
N ARG A 147 17.40 -25.73 -31.85
CA ARG A 147 18.50 -25.23 -32.70
C ARG A 147 19.52 -26.32 -33.00
N TYR A 148 19.87 -27.12 -31.99
CA TYR A 148 20.77 -28.26 -32.17
C TYR A 148 20.18 -29.29 -33.15
N ARG A 149 18.91 -29.69 -32.98
CA ARG A 149 18.22 -30.62 -33.88
C ARG A 149 18.16 -30.10 -35.31
N VAL A 150 17.82 -28.82 -35.51
CA VAL A 150 17.84 -28.19 -36.84
C VAL A 150 19.22 -28.28 -37.46
N CYS A 151 20.28 -27.95 -36.72
CA CYS A 151 21.65 -28.06 -37.22
C CYS A 151 22.02 -29.49 -37.64
N GLN A 152 21.63 -30.49 -36.84
CA GLN A 152 21.88 -31.90 -37.17
C GLN A 152 21.12 -32.35 -38.42
N LEU A 153 19.84 -31.99 -38.53
CA LEU A 153 19.03 -32.32 -39.70
C LEU A 153 19.56 -31.64 -40.96
N SER A 154 19.95 -30.37 -40.89
CA SER A 154 20.60 -29.67 -42.00
C SER A 154 21.87 -30.39 -42.45
N LYS A 155 22.76 -30.77 -41.52
CA LYS A 155 23.98 -31.55 -41.85
C LYS A 155 23.65 -32.90 -42.50
N GLN A 156 22.63 -33.59 -42.01
CA GLN A 156 22.20 -34.86 -42.59
C GLN A 156 21.67 -34.68 -44.01
N ILE A 157 20.86 -33.65 -44.25
CA ILE A 157 20.34 -33.31 -45.58
C ILE A 157 21.50 -32.98 -46.51
N ASP A 158 22.40 -32.08 -46.10
CA ASP A 158 23.54 -31.66 -46.91
C ASP A 158 24.43 -32.85 -47.28
N HIS A 159 24.75 -33.71 -46.32
CA HIS A 159 25.56 -34.90 -46.56
C HIS A 159 24.88 -35.90 -47.50
N ASN A 160 23.62 -36.24 -47.24
CA ASN A 160 22.89 -37.25 -48.01
C ASN A 160 22.62 -36.77 -49.44
N LEU A 161 22.18 -35.52 -49.61
CA LEU A 161 21.93 -34.94 -50.92
C LEU A 161 23.23 -34.77 -51.70
N SER A 162 24.30 -34.27 -51.07
CA SER A 162 25.60 -34.11 -51.72
C SER A 162 26.16 -35.44 -52.20
N ARG A 163 26.05 -36.50 -51.38
CA ARG A 163 26.44 -37.86 -51.78
C ARG A 163 25.60 -38.37 -52.95
N ARG A 164 24.27 -38.22 -52.88
CA ARG A 164 23.36 -38.68 -53.94
C ARG A 164 23.60 -37.94 -55.25
N VAL A 165 23.80 -36.63 -55.20
CA VAL A 165 24.14 -35.79 -56.36
C VAL A 165 25.46 -36.27 -56.96
N ALA A 166 26.51 -36.45 -56.15
CA ALA A 166 27.80 -36.93 -56.64
C ALA A 166 27.71 -38.31 -57.31
N ASP A 167 26.94 -39.24 -56.74
CA ASP A 167 26.72 -40.57 -57.32
C ASP A 167 25.95 -40.49 -58.66
N LEU A 168 24.92 -39.64 -58.75
CA LEU A 168 24.18 -39.41 -59.99
C LEU A 168 25.04 -38.73 -61.05
N THR A 169 25.85 -37.74 -60.69
CA THR A 169 26.80 -37.09 -61.59
C THR A 169 27.76 -38.11 -62.20
N LYS A 170 28.33 -39.01 -61.38
CA LYS A 170 29.19 -40.11 -61.89
C LYS A 170 28.46 -41.04 -62.84
N GLN A 171 27.20 -41.37 -62.56
CA GLN A 171 26.40 -42.21 -63.45
C GLN A 171 26.10 -41.51 -64.79
N ILE A 172 25.78 -40.21 -64.75
CA ILE A 172 25.57 -39.40 -65.95
C ILE A 172 26.84 -39.36 -66.79
N GLU A 173 28.00 -39.09 -66.18
CA GLU A 173 29.31 -39.11 -66.86
C GLU A 173 29.59 -40.47 -67.49
N TYR A 174 29.38 -41.56 -66.74
CA TYR A 174 29.56 -42.91 -67.24
C TYR A 174 28.70 -43.18 -68.49
N TRP A 175 27.39 -42.92 -68.42
CA TRP A 175 26.49 -43.17 -69.54
C TRP A 175 26.72 -42.23 -70.72
N THR A 176 27.14 -40.99 -70.46
CA THR A 176 27.53 -40.05 -71.52
C THR A 176 28.74 -40.57 -72.29
N ASN A 177 29.75 -41.05 -71.58
CA ASN A 177 30.93 -41.67 -72.18
C ASN A 177 30.59 -42.96 -72.96
N GLN A 178 29.74 -43.82 -72.39
CA GLN A 178 29.26 -45.03 -73.08
C GLN A 178 28.50 -44.70 -74.35
N SER A 179 27.56 -43.75 -74.30
CA SER A 179 26.80 -43.29 -75.46
C SER A 179 27.73 -42.73 -76.55
N GLY A 180 28.71 -41.91 -76.18
CA GLY A 180 29.71 -41.38 -77.09
C GLY A 180 30.57 -42.48 -77.75
N PHE A 181 31.01 -43.46 -76.97
CA PHE A 181 31.75 -44.63 -77.47
C PHE A 181 30.92 -45.40 -78.50
N TRP A 182 29.69 -45.79 -78.15
CA TRP A 182 28.84 -46.57 -79.05
C TRP A 182 28.46 -45.80 -80.31
N LYS A 183 28.18 -44.50 -80.19
CA LYS A 183 27.95 -43.63 -81.35
C LYS A 183 29.14 -43.63 -82.31
N LYS A 184 30.36 -43.44 -81.80
CA LYS A 184 31.59 -43.48 -82.61
C LYS A 184 31.77 -44.84 -83.28
N THR A 185 31.62 -45.93 -82.54
CA THR A 185 31.75 -47.29 -83.12
C THR A 185 30.72 -47.57 -84.22
N TYR A 186 29.49 -47.06 -84.06
CA TYR A 186 28.45 -47.17 -85.07
C TYR A 186 28.79 -46.36 -86.32
N GLU A 187 29.26 -45.11 -86.16
CA GLU A 187 29.70 -44.26 -87.27
C GLU A 187 30.84 -44.93 -88.06
N GLU A 188 31.87 -45.44 -87.38
CA GLU A 188 32.98 -46.17 -88.00
C GLU A 188 32.52 -47.44 -88.74
N LEU A 189 31.57 -48.17 -88.18
CA LEU A 189 31.02 -49.38 -88.82
C LEU A 189 30.17 -49.03 -90.04
N ARG A 190 29.38 -47.96 -89.95
CA ARG A 190 28.56 -47.44 -91.04
C ARG A 190 29.43 -46.96 -92.20
N GLU A 191 30.49 -46.21 -91.92
CA GLU A 191 31.45 -45.77 -92.95
C GLU A 191 32.11 -46.96 -93.65
N ARG A 192 32.56 -47.97 -92.89
CA ARG A 192 33.09 -49.21 -93.45
C ARG A 192 32.07 -49.94 -94.33
N HIS A 193 30.82 -50.02 -93.89
CA HIS A 193 29.75 -50.66 -94.66
C HIS A 193 29.47 -49.93 -95.98
N ILE A 194 29.37 -48.60 -95.94
CA ILE A 194 29.21 -47.77 -97.15
C ILE A 194 30.40 -47.99 -98.09
N GLY A 195 31.63 -47.99 -97.56
CA GLY A 195 32.84 -48.26 -98.35
C GLY A 195 32.85 -49.66 -98.98
N LEU A 196 32.30 -50.67 -98.33
CA LEU A 196 32.15 -52.01 -98.91
C LEU A 196 31.11 -52.04 -100.03
N ILE A 197 29.96 -51.37 -99.84
CA ILE A 197 28.92 -51.28 -100.87
C ILE A 197 29.49 -50.63 -102.14
N THR A 198 30.17 -49.49 -102.03
CA THR A 198 30.74 -48.80 -103.20
C THR A 198 31.77 -49.65 -103.93
N VAL A 199 32.58 -50.43 -103.20
CA VAL A 199 33.53 -51.39 -103.81
C VAL A 199 32.77 -52.50 -104.55
N VAL A 200 31.72 -53.06 -103.95
CA VAL A 200 30.89 -54.10 -104.60
C VAL A 200 30.22 -53.54 -105.85
N GLU A 201 29.57 -52.40 -105.76
CA GLU A 201 28.95 -51.71 -106.90
C GLU A 201 29.95 -51.49 -108.03
N SER A 202 31.14 -50.94 -107.73
CA SER A 202 32.20 -50.74 -108.73
C SER A 202 32.71 -52.03 -109.37
N LYS A 203 32.70 -53.16 -108.63
CA LYS A 203 33.08 -54.47 -109.16
C LYS A 203 31.96 -55.05 -110.02
N THR A 204 30.71 -54.90 -109.61
CA THR A 204 29.53 -55.30 -110.38
C THR A 204 29.49 -54.57 -111.72
N GLU A 205 29.65 -53.24 -111.73
CA GLU A 205 29.72 -52.44 -112.97
C GLU A 205 30.85 -52.92 -113.89
N LYS A 206 32.04 -53.22 -113.35
CA LYS A 206 33.14 -53.78 -114.13
C LYS A 206 32.79 -55.13 -114.73
N ILE A 207 32.17 -56.03 -113.95
CA ILE A 207 31.72 -57.35 -114.42
C ILE A 207 30.70 -57.18 -115.56
N GLU A 208 29.72 -56.29 -115.40
CA GLU A 208 28.72 -55.99 -116.44
C GLU A 208 29.39 -55.52 -117.75
N VAL A 209 30.38 -54.63 -117.67
CA VAL A 209 31.16 -54.20 -118.85
C VAL A 209 31.91 -55.36 -119.48
N TYR A 210 32.56 -56.23 -118.68
CA TYR A 210 33.26 -57.41 -119.20
C TYR A 210 32.29 -58.38 -119.89
N GLU A 211 31.14 -58.66 -119.28
CA GLU A 211 30.09 -59.50 -119.86
C GLU A 211 29.58 -58.93 -121.20
N ASP A 212 29.36 -57.62 -121.28
CA ASP A 212 28.94 -56.94 -122.51
C ASP A 212 29.97 -57.06 -123.64
N ILE A 213 31.26 -56.95 -123.31
CA ILE A 213 32.36 -57.15 -124.28
C ILE A 213 32.38 -58.60 -124.78
N LEU A 214 32.25 -59.58 -123.88
CA LEU A 214 32.20 -61.01 -124.23
C LEU A 214 31.01 -61.32 -125.14
N LYS A 215 29.81 -60.83 -124.78
CA LYS A 215 28.58 -60.94 -125.60
C LYS A 215 28.78 -60.37 -127.01
N ARG A 216 29.40 -59.18 -127.14
CA ARG A 216 29.67 -58.54 -128.45
C ARG A 216 30.67 -59.31 -129.32
N ARG A 217 31.62 -60.04 -128.71
CA ARG A 217 32.67 -60.80 -129.42
C ARG A 217 32.25 -62.22 -129.79
N ARG A 218 31.03 -62.67 -129.46
CA ARG A 218 30.53 -64.06 -129.63
C ARG A 218 31.50 -65.12 -129.08
N VAL A 219 32.20 -64.77 -128.00
CA VAL A 219 32.96 -65.73 -127.21
C VAL A 219 32.05 -66.10 -126.06
N CYS A 220 31.31 -67.19 -126.24
CA CYS A 220 30.62 -67.87 -125.15
C CYS A 220 31.64 -68.71 -124.37
#